data_AF-A0A970QBV2-F1
#
_entry.id   AF-A0A970QBV2-F1
#
_cell.length_a   1.000
_cell.length_b   1.000
_cell.length_c   1.000
_cell.angle_alpha   90.00
_cell.angle_beta   90.00
_cell.angle_gamma   90.00
#
_symmetry.space_group_name_H-M   'P 1'
#
loop_
_entity.id
_entity.type
_entity.pdbx_description
1 polymer ?
#
loop_
_entity_poly.entity_id
_entity_poly.type
_entity_poly.pdbx_seq_one_letter_code
_entity_poly.pdbx_strand_id
1 'polypeptide(L)'
;MEVTAYDAGKKSCNWKRNWLLQPVVASGPNKGQPKKVGITASGTRARPGTLAADTDYYPFGTVIYVPGYGYGRVEDRGGAIKGPDKLDVFFKSRKKALQWGRRRVRVRVWPG
;
A
#
# COMPACT_ATOMS: atom_id res chain seq x y z
N MET A 1 10.35 5.05 -11.56
CA MET A 1 9.35 4.40 -10.70
C MET A 1 9.57 2.89 -10.58
N GLU A 2 10.04 2.47 -9.43
CA GLU A 2 9.91 1.10 -8.91
C GLU A 2 8.50 0.91 -8.35
N VAL A 3 7.81 -0.13 -8.81
CA VAL A 3 6.45 -0.45 -8.39
C VAL A 3 6.43 -1.85 -7.78
N THR A 4 6.10 -1.91 -6.50
CA THR A 4 5.84 -3.17 -5.77
C THR A 4 4.34 -3.42 -5.67
N ALA A 5 3.96 -4.53 -5.05
CA ALA A 5 2.57 -4.79 -4.69
C ALA A 5 2.43 -5.28 -3.26
N TYR A 6 1.29 -4.93 -2.66
CA TYR A 6 0.90 -5.36 -1.33
C TYR A 6 -0.56 -5.82 -1.29
N ASP A 7 -0.91 -6.46 -0.18
CA ASP A 7 -2.26 -6.90 0.15
C ASP A 7 -2.56 -6.55 1.61
N ALA A 8 -3.83 -6.64 2.04
CA ALA A 8 -4.21 -6.32 3.43
C ALA A 8 -3.78 -7.39 4.46
N GLY A 9 -3.11 -8.46 4.03
CA GLY A 9 -2.72 -9.59 4.86
C GLY A 9 -1.60 -9.29 5.86
N LYS A 10 -1.48 -10.19 6.84
CA LYS A 10 -0.57 -10.09 8.00
C LYS A 10 0.87 -9.75 7.64
N LYS A 11 1.41 -10.44 6.62
CA LYS A 11 2.81 -10.30 6.17
C LYS A 11 3.06 -8.95 5.50
N SER A 12 2.13 -8.47 4.67
CA SER A 12 2.27 -7.23 3.91
C SER A 12 2.01 -6.00 4.79
N CYS A 13 1.04 -6.08 5.70
CA CYS A 13 0.65 -4.96 6.56
C CYS A 13 1.17 -5.04 8.01
N ASN A 14 2.13 -5.92 8.33
CA ASN A 14 2.72 -6.07 9.67
C ASN A 14 1.69 -6.17 10.82
N TRP A 15 0.80 -7.17 10.77
CA TRP A 15 -0.20 -7.38 11.82
C TRP A 15 -0.41 -8.85 12.16
N LYS A 16 -0.84 -9.10 13.40
CA LYS A 16 -1.21 -10.43 13.91
C LYS A 16 -2.48 -10.33 14.75
N ARG A 17 -3.06 -11.47 15.11
CA ARG A 17 -4.12 -11.52 16.12
C ARG A 17 -3.51 -11.70 17.50
N ASN A 18 -3.97 -10.95 18.49
CA ASN A 18 -3.68 -11.23 19.89
C ASN A 18 -4.53 -12.42 20.38
N TRP A 19 -4.43 -12.76 21.67
CA TRP A 19 -5.20 -13.85 22.28
C TRP A 19 -6.72 -13.62 22.25
N LEU A 20 -7.16 -12.36 22.17
CA LEU A 20 -8.56 -11.95 21.96
C LEU A 20 -9.00 -11.95 20.49
N LEU A 21 -8.19 -12.52 19.58
CA LEU A 21 -8.40 -12.49 18.13
C LEU A 21 -8.42 -11.09 17.49
N GLN A 22 -8.06 -10.05 18.22
CA GLN A 22 -8.03 -8.67 17.73
C GLN A 22 -6.76 -8.40 16.90
N PRO A 23 -6.87 -7.65 15.79
CA PRO A 23 -5.71 -7.28 15.00
C PRO A 23 -4.83 -6.25 15.74
N VAL A 24 -3.56 -6.59 15.91
CA VAL A 24 -2.53 -5.74 16.51
C VAL A 24 -1.27 -5.69 15.64
N VAL A 25 -0.47 -4.65 15.81
CA VAL A 25 0.86 -4.54 15.16
C VAL A 25 1.74 -5.74 15.57
N ALA A 26 2.33 -6.43 14.59
CA ALA A 26 3.07 -7.67 14.87
C ALA A 26 4.50 -7.44 15.37
N SER A 27 5.20 -6.43 14.84
CA SER A 27 6.58 -6.08 15.19
C SER A 27 6.84 -4.56 15.11
N GLY A 28 7.99 -4.13 15.66
CA GLY A 28 8.41 -2.72 15.69
C GLY A 28 7.98 -1.98 16.96
N PRO A 29 8.23 -0.66 17.03
CA PRO A 29 7.98 0.14 18.24
C PRO A 29 6.53 0.10 18.73
N ASN A 30 5.57 -0.05 17.81
CA ASN A 30 4.14 -0.08 18.12
C ASN A 30 3.59 -1.50 18.32
N LYS A 31 4.45 -2.52 18.48
CA LYS A 31 4.04 -3.93 18.63
C LYS A 31 2.98 -4.08 19.73
N GLY A 32 1.90 -4.78 19.41
CA GLY A 32 0.79 -5.04 20.35
C GLY A 32 -0.30 -3.97 20.36
N GLN A 33 -0.08 -2.79 19.78
CA GLN A 33 -1.12 -1.76 19.66
C GLN A 33 -2.21 -2.19 18.65
N PRO A 34 -3.47 -1.79 18.86
CA PRO A 34 -4.58 -2.07 17.94
C PRO A 34 -4.28 -1.58 16.52
N LYS A 35 -4.71 -2.36 15.52
CA LYS A 35 -4.48 -2.03 14.12
C LYS A 35 -5.75 -2.12 13.28
N LYS A 36 -6.04 -1.03 12.57
CA LYS A 36 -7.08 -0.97 11.54
C LYS A 36 -6.58 -1.66 10.26
N VAL A 37 -6.98 -2.90 10.04
CA VAL A 37 -6.57 -3.69 8.87
C VAL A 37 -7.34 -3.25 7.62
N GLY A 38 -6.62 -3.01 6.52
CA GLY A 38 -7.21 -2.64 5.23
C GLY A 38 -7.75 -1.22 5.15
N ILE A 39 -7.43 -0.37 6.14
CA ILE A 39 -7.70 1.07 6.10
C ILE A 39 -6.42 1.78 5.71
N THR A 40 -6.51 2.64 4.70
CA THR A 40 -5.38 3.40 4.15
C THR A 40 -5.06 4.62 5.03
N ALA A 41 -3.90 5.23 4.82
CA ALA A 41 -3.49 6.45 5.52
C ALA A 41 -4.42 7.66 5.28
N SER A 42 -5.14 7.71 4.16
CA SER A 42 -6.20 8.72 3.91
C SER A 42 -7.54 8.39 4.58
N GLY A 43 -7.66 7.23 5.25
CA GLY A 43 -8.88 6.82 5.95
C GLY A 43 -9.87 6.00 5.13
N THR A 44 -9.58 5.76 3.85
CA THR A 44 -10.44 4.92 2.99
C THR A 44 -10.16 3.43 3.18
N ARG A 45 -11.06 2.56 2.71
CA ARG A 45 -10.79 1.12 2.64
C ARG A 45 -9.98 0.80 1.38
N ALA A 46 -8.86 0.12 1.57
CA ALA A 46 -7.99 -0.31 0.47
C ALA A 46 -8.74 -1.22 -0.50
N ARG A 47 -8.64 -0.92 -1.78
CA ARG A 47 -9.31 -1.62 -2.89
C ARG A 47 -8.43 -1.60 -4.14
N PRO A 48 -8.69 -2.44 -5.16
CA PRO A 48 -8.00 -2.30 -6.44
C PRO A 48 -8.09 -0.85 -6.94
N GLY A 49 -6.95 -0.27 -7.31
CA GLY A 49 -6.81 1.16 -7.59
C GLY A 49 -6.21 1.98 -6.43
N THR A 50 -6.17 1.47 -5.19
CA THR A 50 -5.46 2.11 -4.08
C THR A 50 -3.95 2.02 -4.32
N LEU A 51 -3.26 3.16 -4.24
CA LEU A 51 -1.81 3.27 -4.32
C LEU A 51 -1.23 3.76 -2.99
N ALA A 52 -0.11 3.18 -2.58
CA ALA A 52 0.74 3.75 -1.54
C ALA A 52 1.92 4.46 -2.19
N ALA A 53 2.18 5.70 -1.78
CA ALA A 53 3.28 6.53 -2.27
C ALA A 53 3.84 7.40 -1.14
N ASP A 54 4.94 8.10 -1.43
CA ASP A 54 5.40 9.18 -0.56
C ASP A 54 4.58 10.45 -0.83
N THR A 55 3.82 10.90 0.17
CA THR A 55 2.85 12.00 0.00
C THR A 55 3.49 13.37 -0.15
N ASP A 56 4.77 13.51 0.19
CA ASP A 56 5.53 14.74 -0.03
C ASP A 56 5.80 14.97 -1.52
N TYR A 57 5.75 13.90 -2.33
CA TYR A 57 5.92 13.94 -3.79
C TYR A 57 4.61 13.70 -4.54
N TYR A 58 3.74 12.84 -4.00
CA TYR A 58 2.46 12.49 -4.58
C TYR A 58 1.36 12.63 -3.52
N PRO A 59 0.80 13.84 -3.34
CA PRO A 59 -0.24 14.08 -2.35
C PRO A 59 -1.41 13.11 -2.49
N PHE A 60 -2.13 12.89 -1.39
CA PHE A 60 -3.34 12.07 -1.44
C PHE A 60 -4.30 12.61 -2.50
N GLY A 61 -4.84 11.70 -3.30
CA GLY A 61 -5.72 12.04 -4.40
C GLY A 61 -5.06 12.04 -5.78
N THR A 62 -3.72 12.10 -5.86
CA THR A 62 -2.95 12.00 -7.11
C THR A 62 -3.35 10.74 -7.88
N VAL A 63 -3.62 10.88 -9.18
CA VAL A 63 -3.98 9.77 -10.06
C VAL A 63 -2.74 9.32 -10.83
N ILE A 64 -2.48 8.02 -10.86
CA ILE A 64 -1.31 7.45 -11.54
C ILE A 64 -1.76 6.25 -12.38
N TYR A 65 -1.33 6.22 -13.63
CA TYR A 65 -1.46 5.05 -14.49
C TYR A 65 -0.18 4.21 -14.41
N VAL A 66 -0.34 2.94 -14.04
CA VAL A 66 0.73 1.97 -13.89
C VAL A 66 0.55 0.89 -14.97
N PRO A 67 1.46 0.78 -15.95
CA PRO A 67 1.37 -0.25 -16.98
C PRO A 67 1.24 -1.66 -16.40
N GLY A 68 0.23 -2.40 -16.86
CA GLY A 68 -0.10 -3.76 -16.39
C GLY A 68 -0.95 -3.83 -15.12
N TYR A 69 -1.15 -2.71 -14.40
CA TYR A 69 -2.06 -2.63 -13.26
C TYR A 69 -3.31 -1.80 -13.58
N GLY A 70 -3.13 -0.67 -14.29
CA GLY A 70 -4.19 0.28 -14.63
C GLY A 70 -4.07 1.59 -13.88
N TYR A 71 -5.19 2.33 -13.80
CA TYR A 71 -5.28 3.57 -13.04
C TYR A 71 -5.40 3.28 -11.53
N GLY A 72 -4.74 4.11 -10.74
CA GLY A 72 -4.91 4.14 -9.30
C GLY A 72 -4.83 5.55 -8.74
N ARG A 73 -5.21 5.68 -7.47
CA ARG A 73 -5.22 6.92 -6.70
C ARG A 73 -4.37 6.75 -5.46
N VAL A 74 -3.52 7.74 -5.17
CA VAL A 74 -2.73 7.75 -3.93
C VAL A 74 -3.67 7.95 -2.75
N GLU A 75 -3.88 6.89 -1.99
CA GLU A 75 -4.75 6.86 -0.81
C GLU A 75 -4.00 6.36 0.42
N ASP A 76 -2.80 5.78 0.26
CA ASP A 76 -2.05 5.15 1.34
C ASP A 76 -0.59 5.60 1.41
N ARG A 77 0.08 5.26 2.53
CA ARG A 77 1.51 5.46 2.74
C ARG A 77 2.13 4.19 3.32
N GLY A 78 3.35 3.88 2.89
CA GLY A 78 4.14 2.77 3.42
C GLY A 78 5.45 3.27 4.01
N GLY A 79 5.88 2.70 5.15
CA GLY A 79 7.15 3.07 5.77
C GLY A 79 8.36 2.88 4.85
N ALA A 80 8.32 1.86 3.98
CA ALA A 80 9.36 1.56 2.98
C ALA A 80 9.15 2.26 1.62
N ILE A 81 8.00 2.92 1.42
CA ILE A 81 7.63 3.60 0.18
C ILE A 81 7.95 5.08 0.35
N LYS A 82 9.18 5.44 -0.01
CA LYS A 82 9.79 6.75 0.23
C LYS A 82 10.50 7.28 -1.00
N GLY A 83 10.43 8.60 -1.17
CA GLY A 83 10.99 9.33 -2.31
C GLY A 83 10.11 9.29 -3.57
N PRO A 84 10.55 9.96 -4.64
CA PRO A 84 9.76 10.15 -5.86
C PRO A 84 9.68 8.90 -6.74
N ASP A 85 10.52 7.90 -6.49
CA ASP A 85 10.75 6.76 -7.39
C ASP A 85 10.14 5.44 -6.92
N LYS A 86 9.31 5.45 -5.86
CA LYS A 86 8.68 4.23 -5.32
C LYS A 86 7.16 4.35 -5.22
N LEU A 87 6.48 3.28 -5.63
CA LEU A 87 5.03 3.13 -5.53
C LEU A 87 4.69 1.69 -5.12
N ASP A 88 3.61 1.51 -4.38
CA ASP A 88 3.09 0.18 -4.03
C ASP A 88 1.62 0.07 -4.46
N VAL A 89 1.30 -0.92 -5.31
CA VAL A 89 -0.07 -1.12 -5.82
C VAL A 89 -0.82 -2.13 -4.95
N PHE A 90 -2.07 -1.83 -4.61
CA PHE A 90 -2.87 -2.74 -3.79
C PHE A 90 -3.48 -3.88 -4.61
N PHE A 91 -3.42 -5.10 -4.08
CA PHE A 91 -4.21 -6.23 -4.54
C PHE A 91 -5.03 -6.83 -3.40
N LYS A 92 -6.26 -7.28 -3.71
CA LYS A 92 -7.10 -8.01 -2.74
C LYS A 92 -6.49 -9.35 -2.31
N SER A 93 -5.63 -9.95 -3.13
CA SER A 93 -5.05 -11.27 -2.89
C SER A 93 -3.54 -11.20 -2.82
N ARG A 94 -2.98 -11.77 -1.75
CA ARG A 94 -1.54 -11.99 -1.60
C ARG A 94 -0.92 -12.70 -2.81
N LYS A 95 -1.62 -13.70 -3.37
CA LYS A 95 -1.13 -14.44 -4.54
C LYS A 95 -0.92 -13.50 -5.73
N LYS A 96 -1.87 -12.60 -5.99
CA LYS A 96 -1.77 -11.61 -7.07
C LYS A 96 -0.67 -10.58 -6.79
N ALA A 97 -0.52 -10.12 -5.55
CA ALA A 97 0.57 -9.23 -5.18
C ALA A 97 1.95 -9.88 -5.41
N LEU A 98 2.10 -11.16 -5.07
CA LEU A 98 3.34 -11.90 -5.33
C LEU A 98 3.59 -12.14 -6.82
N GLN A 99 2.54 -12.43 -7.60
CA GLN A 99 2.63 -12.55 -9.06
C GLN A 99 2.99 -11.21 -9.74
N TRP A 100 2.54 -10.09 -9.18
CA TRP A 100 2.98 -8.78 -9.61
C TRP A 100 4.48 -8.57 -9.33
N GLY A 101 4.93 -8.89 -8.12
CA GLY A 101 6.35 -8.78 -7.75
C GLY A 101 6.87 -7.34 -7.74
N ARG A 102 8.19 -7.18 -7.87
CA ARG A 102 8.85 -5.87 -7.95
C ARG A 102 9.24 -5.60 -9.40
N ARG A 103 8.90 -4.43 -9.93
CA ARG A 103 9.24 -4.07 -11.30
C ARG A 103 9.52 -2.59 -11.45
N ARG A 104 10.38 -2.21 -12.39
CA ARG A 104 10.53 -0.81 -12.82
C ARG A 104 9.68 -0.59 -14.05
N VAL A 105 8.79 0.39 -13.98
CA VAL A 105 7.92 0.76 -15.12
C VAL A 105 7.87 2.28 -15.26
N ARG A 106 7.59 2.76 -16.47
CA ARG A 106 7.33 4.17 -16.73
C ARG A 106 5.84 4.44 -16.45
N VAL A 107 5.57 5.17 -15.38
CA VAL A 107 4.20 5.56 -14.99
C VAL A 107 3.82 6.90 -15.60
N ARG A 108 2.51 7.18 -15.67
CA ARG A 108 1.99 8.53 -15.99
C ARG A 108 1.29 9.07 -14.76
N VAL A 109 1.60 10.31 -14.39
CA VAL A 109 1.10 10.96 -13.17
C VAL A 109 0.24 12.14 -13.56
N TRP A 110 -0.92 12.26 -12.93
CA TRP A 110 -1.80 13.42 -12.99
C TRP A 110 -1.90 13.99 -11.58
N PRO A 111 -1.16 15.08 -11.28
CA PRO A 111 -1.32 15.79 -10.04
C PRO A 111 -2.76 16.31 -9.94
N GLY A 112 -3.36 16.13 -8.76
CA GLY A 112 -4.68 16.67 -8.45
C GLY A 112 -4.61 18.09 -7.93
#